data_AF-A0A1Q7KTC2-F1
#
_entry.id   AF-A0A1Q7KTC2-F1
#
_cell.length_a   1.000
_cell.length_b   1.000
_cell.length_c   1.000
_cell.angle_alpha   90.00
_cell.angle_beta   90.00
_cell.angle_gamma   90.00
#
_symmetry.space_group_name_H-M   'P 1'
#
loop_
_entity.id
_entity.type
_entity.pdbx_description
1 polymer ?
#
loop_
_entity_poly.entity_id
_entity_poly.type
_entity_poly.pdbx_seq_one_letter_code
_entity_poly.pdbx_strand_id
1 'polypeptide(L)'
;MPARLVRRATVLFAGAIFSGSAILTALGARPDQPGSDSVGVIEGESIAVSGPMRVEVVDDQVKTMLRSGSDVRVKSGTARIDLVEGGQISICGPAHLSVLKSGGSLTVALSAGTIHAHIEREPVLTIYTAQIHVRPIAIGDGPQDVLVGFEAPGGMCIRANRGAIRVEQQLTGQSVIIPQTGDVLLPDSQIEGLRTGAGHCVCELQTAKAAPATEFEISRPATAEEMRKNALDAKADPPAPAEKPAVKEEPIYQVFMPPLIYDAKAKVQPEVDPKMIILVRRVRVRPTLIFQGRVEGEMIAAATPALPSGPAGAASGSLRKPAAPANDSFIDRIRNFVRKLWSRGA
;
A
#
# COMPACT_ATOMS: atom_id res chain seq x y z
N MET A 1 -41.55 -43.58 -41.37
CA MET A 1 -42.58 -44.57 -40.94
C MET A 1 -41.96 -45.96 -41.02
N PRO A 2 -42.26 -46.95 -40.16
CA PRO A 2 -42.96 -46.99 -38.85
C PRO A 2 -41.97 -47.40 -37.70
N ALA A 3 -42.32 -47.76 -36.47
CA ALA A 3 -43.22 -47.31 -35.40
C ALA A 3 -43.01 -48.28 -34.19
N ARG A 4 -43.47 -47.89 -32.98
CA ARG A 4 -43.68 -48.63 -31.71
C ARG A 4 -42.59 -48.43 -30.64
N LEU A 5 -42.77 -47.75 -29.51
CA LEU A 5 -43.86 -47.62 -28.49
C LEU A 5 -43.93 -48.79 -27.48
N VAL A 6 -43.39 -48.58 -26.28
CA VAL A 6 -43.74 -49.22 -24.97
C VAL A 6 -43.24 -48.23 -23.89
N ARG A 7 -44.02 -47.44 -23.12
CA ARG A 7 -45.11 -47.65 -22.13
C ARG A 7 -44.75 -48.50 -20.90
N ARG A 8 -44.35 -47.86 -19.80
CA ARG A 8 -44.63 -48.23 -18.38
C ARG A 8 -44.63 -46.92 -17.57
N ALA A 9 -45.74 -46.39 -17.04
CA ALA A 9 -46.75 -46.89 -16.08
C ALA A 9 -46.23 -47.03 -14.63
N THR A 10 -46.41 -45.93 -13.89
CA THR A 10 -47.00 -45.82 -12.53
C THR A 10 -46.57 -46.78 -11.41
N VAL A 11 -46.04 -46.22 -10.32
CA VAL A 11 -46.34 -46.66 -8.94
C VAL A 11 -46.60 -45.42 -8.08
N LEU A 12 -47.86 -45.28 -7.66
CA LEU A 12 -48.32 -44.50 -6.52
C LEU A 12 -47.98 -45.29 -5.24
N PHE A 13 -47.40 -44.65 -4.23
CA PHE A 13 -47.56 -45.10 -2.84
C PHE A 13 -47.93 -43.92 -1.96
N ALA A 14 -49.05 -44.11 -1.29
CA ALA A 14 -49.64 -43.22 -0.31
C ALA A 14 -49.03 -43.45 1.08
N GLY A 15 -49.02 -42.38 1.88
CA GLY A 15 -49.35 -42.47 3.31
C GLY A 15 -48.18 -42.64 4.28
N ALA A 16 -47.80 -41.54 4.94
CA ALA A 16 -47.58 -41.53 6.38
C ALA A 16 -47.75 -40.09 6.90
N ILE A 17 -48.86 -39.88 7.61
CA ILE A 17 -49.15 -38.72 8.44
C ILE A 17 -48.15 -38.78 9.60
N PHE A 18 -47.18 -37.87 9.63
CA PHE A 18 -46.39 -37.62 10.84
C PHE A 18 -46.86 -36.32 11.49
N SER A 19 -47.39 -36.55 12.68
CA SER A 19 -47.99 -35.66 13.66
C SER A 19 -47.06 -34.52 14.06
N GLY A 20 -47.69 -33.42 14.45
CA GLY A 20 -47.03 -32.18 14.83
C GLY A 20 -46.05 -32.32 15.98
N SER A 21 -44.90 -31.71 15.79
CA SER A 21 -44.18 -30.98 16.83
C SER A 21 -43.60 -29.75 16.14
N ALA A 22 -44.40 -28.69 16.09
CA ALA A 22 -43.91 -27.37 15.80
C ALA A 22 -43.04 -26.94 16.98
N ILE A 23 -41.78 -27.37 16.97
CA ILE A 23 -40.75 -26.80 17.82
C ILE A 23 -40.56 -25.38 17.29
N LEU A 24 -41.22 -24.44 17.95
CA LEU A 24 -40.89 -23.01 17.90
C LEU A 24 -39.46 -22.87 18.43
N THR A 25 -38.47 -23.17 17.59
CA THR A 25 -37.12 -22.66 17.79
C THR A 25 -37.23 -21.16 17.59
N ALA A 26 -37.43 -20.43 18.68
CA ALA A 26 -37.11 -19.03 18.75
C ALA A 26 -35.64 -18.91 18.32
N LEU A 27 -35.42 -18.52 17.06
CA LEU A 27 -34.14 -18.01 16.61
C LEU A 27 -33.88 -16.77 17.46
N GLY A 28 -33.15 -16.96 18.56
CA GLY A 28 -32.50 -15.87 19.25
C GLY A 28 -31.62 -15.20 18.22
N ALA A 29 -32.04 -14.02 17.75
CA ALA A 29 -31.22 -13.13 16.98
C ALA A 29 -29.98 -12.83 17.84
N ARG A 30 -28.86 -13.49 17.52
CA ARG A 30 -27.55 -13.19 18.13
C ARG A 30 -27.23 -11.74 17.74
N PRO A 31 -27.09 -10.82 18.71
CA PRO A 31 -26.92 -9.39 18.41
C PRO A 31 -25.54 -9.01 17.85
N ASP A 32 -24.64 -9.96 17.58
CA ASP A 32 -23.24 -9.67 17.26
C ASP A 32 -22.79 -10.09 15.84
N GLN A 33 -23.71 -10.39 14.92
CA GLN A 33 -23.28 -10.67 13.56
C GLN A 33 -22.99 -9.34 12.83
N PRO A 34 -21.75 -9.11 12.36
CA PRO A 34 -21.43 -7.90 11.62
C PRO A 34 -22.35 -7.78 10.41
N GLY A 35 -22.86 -6.57 10.17
CA GLY A 35 -23.71 -6.29 9.02
C GLY A 35 -23.02 -6.70 7.73
N SER A 36 -23.80 -7.09 6.71
CA SER A 36 -23.26 -7.50 5.41
C SER A 36 -22.42 -6.41 4.72
N ASP A 37 -22.49 -5.17 5.21
CA ASP A 37 -21.75 -4.02 4.74
C ASP A 37 -20.53 -3.66 5.60
N SER A 38 -20.22 -4.43 6.65
CA SER A 38 -18.97 -4.28 7.41
C SER A 38 -17.76 -4.68 6.55
N VAL A 39 -16.74 -3.83 6.54
CA VAL A 39 -15.49 -4.02 5.79
C VAL A 39 -14.40 -4.61 6.70
N GLY A 40 -14.14 -3.97 7.84
CA GLY A 40 -13.03 -4.33 8.71
C GLY A 40 -12.81 -3.33 9.83
N VAL A 41 -11.84 -3.62 10.70
CA VAL A 41 -11.40 -2.72 11.77
C VAL A 41 -10.15 -1.97 11.31
N ILE A 42 -10.12 -0.65 11.48
CA ILE A 42 -8.95 0.18 11.14
C ILE A 42 -8.20 0.66 12.40
N GLU A 43 -6.88 0.58 12.34
CA GLU A 43 -5.94 1.04 13.37
C GLU A 43 -4.78 1.82 12.70
N GLY A 44 -4.24 2.86 13.36
CA GLY A 44 -3.11 3.64 12.84
C GLY A 44 -2.83 4.96 13.57
N GLU A 45 -1.65 5.55 13.37
CA GLU A 45 -1.17 6.71 14.16
C GLU A 45 -1.76 8.07 13.73
N SER A 46 -2.06 8.24 12.43
CA SER A 46 -2.53 9.53 11.89
C SER A 46 -3.61 9.35 10.83
N ILE A 47 -4.68 8.67 11.23
CA ILE A 47 -5.82 8.35 10.37
C ILE A 47 -6.97 9.34 10.59
N ALA A 48 -7.64 9.70 9.50
CA ALA A 48 -8.93 10.36 9.52
C ALA A 48 -9.88 9.53 8.66
N VAL A 49 -10.97 9.07 9.28
CA VAL A 49 -12.02 8.32 8.61
C VAL A 49 -13.22 9.24 8.43
N SER A 50 -13.87 9.18 7.27
CA SER A 50 -15.12 9.88 6.97
C SER A 50 -16.12 8.89 6.34
N GLY A 51 -17.42 9.09 6.56
CA GLY A 51 -18.46 8.19 6.03
C GLY A 51 -18.98 7.16 7.05
N PRO A 52 -19.63 6.08 6.59
CA PRO A 52 -20.28 5.11 7.46
C PRO A 52 -19.28 4.29 8.29
N MET A 53 -19.19 4.56 9.60
CA MET A 53 -18.32 3.83 10.52
C MET A 53 -19.02 3.59 11.87
N ARG A 54 -18.53 2.61 12.63
CA ARG A 54 -18.95 2.35 14.01
C ARG A 54 -17.72 2.35 14.91
N VAL A 55 -17.80 3.01 16.05
CA VAL A 55 -16.73 2.97 17.06
C VAL A 55 -17.14 1.95 18.12
N GLU A 56 -16.29 0.97 18.36
CA GLU A 56 -16.49 -0.09 19.35
C GLU A 56 -15.33 -0.07 20.34
N VAL A 57 -15.63 -0.26 21.62
CA VAL A 57 -14.59 -0.39 22.65
C VAL A 57 -14.48 -1.87 22.98
N VAL A 58 -13.37 -2.49 22.56
CA VAL A 58 -13.08 -3.91 22.80
C VAL A 58 -11.82 -3.97 23.65
N ASP A 59 -11.90 -4.58 24.83
CA ASP A 59 -10.77 -4.70 25.77
C ASP A 59 -10.12 -3.36 26.14
N ASP A 60 -10.95 -2.34 26.42
CA ASP A 60 -10.52 -0.95 26.71
C ASP A 60 -9.79 -0.25 25.54
N GLN A 61 -9.77 -0.88 24.36
CA GLN A 61 -9.24 -0.30 23.13
C GLN A 61 -10.37 0.21 22.24
N VAL A 62 -10.25 1.47 21.83
CA VAL A 62 -11.18 2.09 20.87
C VAL A 62 -10.83 1.61 19.46
N LYS A 63 -11.68 0.76 18.91
CA LYS A 63 -11.58 0.23 17.54
C LYS A 63 -12.58 0.91 16.64
N THR A 64 -12.13 1.32 15.46
CA THR A 64 -13.00 1.92 14.44
C THR A 64 -13.35 0.86 13.41
N MET A 65 -14.61 0.43 13.37
CA MET A 65 -15.12 -0.49 12.35
C MET A 65 -15.58 0.29 11.13
N LEU A 66 -14.96 0.01 9.99
CA LEU A 66 -15.30 0.56 8.68
C LEU A 66 -16.48 -0.17 8.07
N ARG A 67 -17.40 0.58 7.43
CA ARG A 67 -18.46 0.03 6.60
C ARG A 67 -18.30 0.47 5.15
N SER A 68 -19.06 -0.17 4.26
CA SER A 68 -19.12 0.16 2.84
C SER A 68 -19.41 1.65 2.62
N GLY A 69 -18.59 2.31 1.81
CA GLY A 69 -18.65 3.75 1.55
C GLY A 69 -17.76 4.61 2.46
N SER A 70 -16.90 4.01 3.29
CA SER A 70 -15.94 4.77 4.11
C SER A 70 -14.81 5.36 3.28
N ASP A 71 -14.42 6.60 3.60
CA ASP A 71 -13.24 7.31 3.10
C ASP A 71 -12.17 7.34 4.19
N VAL A 72 -10.94 6.96 3.85
CA VAL A 72 -9.80 6.84 4.76
C VAL A 72 -8.66 7.73 4.26
N ARG A 73 -8.19 8.61 5.13
CA ARG A 73 -7.03 9.47 4.91
C ARG A 73 -5.95 9.17 5.94
N VAL A 74 -4.76 8.83 5.47
CA VAL A 74 -3.56 8.66 6.31
C VAL A 74 -2.67 9.86 6.06
N LYS A 75 -2.55 10.75 7.04
CA LYS A 75 -1.72 11.97 6.90
C LYS A 75 -0.23 11.64 6.90
N SER A 76 0.18 10.75 7.79
CA SER A 76 1.54 10.29 7.98
C SER A 76 1.56 8.92 8.63
N GLY A 77 2.67 8.19 8.49
CA GLY A 77 2.86 6.88 9.13
C GLY A 77 2.13 5.76 8.38
N THR A 78 1.68 4.76 9.14
CA THR A 78 1.00 3.58 8.61
C THR A 78 -0.36 3.38 9.26
N ALA A 79 -1.25 2.72 8.54
CA ALA A 79 -2.52 2.22 9.04
C ALA A 79 -2.75 0.79 8.58
N ARG A 80 -3.56 0.04 9.30
CA ARG A 80 -3.96 -1.32 8.96
C ARG A 80 -5.48 -1.43 9.02
N ILE A 81 -6.06 -2.10 8.03
CA ILE A 81 -7.45 -2.54 8.04
C ILE A 81 -7.45 -4.06 8.14
N ASP A 82 -7.96 -4.61 9.24
CA ASP A 82 -8.19 -6.04 9.42
C ASP A 82 -9.59 -6.37 8.88
N LEU A 83 -9.67 -7.17 7.81
CA LEU A 83 -10.91 -7.40 7.08
C LEU A 83 -11.80 -8.43 7.80
N VAL A 84 -13.12 -8.20 7.80
CA VAL A 84 -14.07 -9.13 8.45
C VAL A 84 -14.14 -10.51 7.78
N GLU A 85 -13.83 -10.58 6.48
CA GLU A 85 -13.85 -11.80 5.67
C GLU A 85 -12.49 -12.51 5.63
N GLY A 86 -11.50 -12.00 6.37
CA GLY A 86 -10.14 -12.51 6.40
C GLY A 86 -9.18 -11.68 5.54
N GLY A 87 -7.91 -11.72 5.93
CA GLY A 87 -6.87 -10.88 5.34
C GLY A 87 -6.78 -9.48 5.96
N GLN A 88 -5.86 -8.69 5.41
CA GLN A 88 -5.51 -7.37 5.91
C GLN A 88 -5.09 -6.44 4.77
N ILE A 89 -5.33 -5.14 4.95
CA ILE A 89 -4.84 -4.08 4.06
C ILE A 89 -3.97 -3.13 4.87
N SER A 90 -2.68 -3.16 4.61
CA SER A 90 -1.71 -2.19 5.13
C SER A 90 -1.70 -0.95 4.23
N ILE A 91 -1.68 0.23 4.83
CA ILE A 91 -1.72 1.53 4.15
C ILE A 91 -0.51 2.34 4.60
N CYS A 92 0.29 2.79 3.64
CA CYS A 92 1.49 3.59 3.88
C CYS A 92 1.28 5.02 3.38
N GLY A 93 1.35 5.96 4.33
CA GLY A 93 1.01 7.37 4.13
C GLY A 93 2.17 8.24 3.59
N PRO A 94 1.85 9.41 2.99
CA PRO A 94 0.53 10.01 2.89
C PRO A 94 -0.38 9.27 1.90
N ALA A 95 -1.59 8.90 2.33
CA ALA A 95 -2.50 8.06 1.54
C ALA A 95 -3.95 8.52 1.64
N HIS A 96 -4.70 8.27 0.57
CA HIS A 96 -6.14 8.53 0.50
C HIS A 96 -6.82 7.43 -0.30
N LEU A 97 -7.80 6.77 0.32
CA LEU A 97 -8.57 5.72 -0.32
C LEU A 97 -10.02 5.72 0.18
N SER A 98 -10.92 5.15 -0.61
CA SER A 98 -12.26 4.80 -0.15
C SER A 98 -12.54 3.31 -0.38
N VAL A 99 -13.38 2.73 0.47
CA VAL A 99 -13.72 1.30 0.43
C VAL A 99 -15.20 1.11 0.17
N LEU A 100 -15.52 0.20 -0.74
CA LEU A 100 -16.90 -0.18 -1.08
C LEU A 100 -16.98 -1.70 -1.10
N LYS A 101 -17.89 -2.26 -0.31
CA LYS A 101 -18.17 -3.69 -0.27
C LYS A 101 -19.53 -3.98 -0.87
N SER A 102 -19.61 -4.97 -1.76
CA SER A 102 -20.84 -5.45 -2.38
C SER A 102 -20.70 -6.89 -2.84
N GLY A 103 -21.65 -7.76 -2.47
CA GLY A 103 -21.75 -9.13 -3.00
C GLY A 103 -20.47 -9.97 -2.86
N GLY A 104 -19.81 -9.94 -1.70
CA GLY A 104 -18.54 -10.67 -1.46
C GLY A 104 -17.32 -10.10 -2.20
N SER A 105 -17.47 -8.93 -2.83
CA SER A 105 -16.38 -8.19 -3.46
C SER A 105 -16.04 -6.95 -2.64
N LEU A 106 -14.74 -6.67 -2.54
CA LEU A 106 -14.20 -5.47 -1.92
C LEU A 106 -13.55 -4.62 -2.99
N THR A 107 -14.08 -3.42 -3.16
CA THR A 107 -13.54 -2.41 -4.05
C THR A 107 -12.81 -1.36 -3.24
N VAL A 108 -11.55 -1.10 -3.58
CA VAL A 108 -10.72 -0.05 -2.98
C VAL A 108 -10.42 0.99 -4.04
N ALA A 109 -10.92 2.22 -3.89
CA ALA A 109 -10.53 3.32 -4.76
C ALA A 109 -9.35 4.06 -4.12
N LEU A 110 -8.15 3.86 -4.66
CA LEU A 110 -6.90 4.44 -4.20
C LEU A 110 -6.59 5.71 -5.00
N SER A 111 -6.55 6.85 -4.29
CA SER A 111 -6.29 8.17 -4.87
C SER A 111 -4.85 8.63 -4.64
N ALA A 112 -4.23 8.21 -3.53
CA ALA A 112 -2.85 8.55 -3.17
C ALA A 112 -2.26 7.52 -2.21
N GLY A 113 -0.92 7.48 -2.14
CA GLY A 113 -0.16 6.62 -1.23
C GLY A 113 0.05 5.21 -1.75
N THR A 114 0.41 4.28 -0.86
CA THR A 114 0.66 2.88 -1.20
C THR A 114 -0.14 1.97 -0.28
N ILE A 115 -0.72 0.92 -0.85
CA ILE A 115 -1.38 -0.14 -0.09
C ILE A 115 -0.74 -1.48 -0.38
N HIS A 116 -0.70 -2.32 0.64
CA HIS A 116 -0.32 -3.71 0.57
C HIS A 116 -1.48 -4.55 1.12
N ALA A 117 -2.16 -5.28 0.22
CA ALA A 117 -3.29 -6.11 0.56
C ALA A 117 -2.91 -7.59 0.53
N HIS A 118 -3.17 -8.27 1.64
CA HIS A 118 -3.03 -9.70 1.80
C HIS A 118 -4.42 -10.30 2.01
N ILE A 119 -4.93 -11.02 1.01
CA ILE A 119 -6.27 -11.62 1.02
C ILE A 119 -6.12 -13.13 1.02
N GLU A 120 -6.72 -13.81 2.00
CA GLU A 120 -6.57 -15.26 2.12
C GLU A 120 -7.37 -16.02 1.05
N ARG A 121 -8.68 -15.74 0.94
CA ARG A 121 -9.55 -16.39 -0.04
C ARG A 121 -10.69 -15.48 -0.49
N GLU A 122 -11.33 -14.82 0.47
CA GLU A 122 -12.38 -13.82 0.27
C GLU A 122 -11.99 -12.55 1.05
N PRO A 123 -12.46 -11.35 0.66
CA PRO A 123 -13.31 -11.04 -0.51
C PRO A 123 -12.55 -11.00 -1.85
N VAL A 124 -13.29 -10.96 -2.96
CA VAL A 124 -12.70 -10.62 -4.26
C VAL A 124 -12.29 -9.16 -4.26
N LEU A 125 -10.98 -8.90 -4.22
CA LEU A 125 -10.43 -7.55 -4.20
C LEU A 125 -10.35 -6.95 -5.62
N THR A 126 -10.80 -5.70 -5.76
CA THR A 126 -10.53 -4.86 -6.95
C THR A 126 -10.06 -3.49 -6.50
N ILE A 127 -8.91 -3.05 -7.00
CA ILE A 127 -8.33 -1.74 -6.66
C ILE A 127 -8.49 -0.83 -7.87
N TYR A 128 -9.14 0.32 -7.70
CA TYR A 128 -9.26 1.35 -8.73
C TYR A 128 -8.31 2.49 -8.43
N THR A 129 -7.68 3.01 -9.48
CA THR A 129 -7.05 4.33 -9.46
C THR A 129 -7.71 5.20 -10.54
N ALA A 130 -7.23 6.43 -10.73
CA ALA A 130 -7.74 7.31 -11.79
C ALA A 130 -7.49 6.77 -13.22
N GLN A 131 -6.50 5.90 -13.40
CA GLN A 131 -6.04 5.49 -14.74
C GLN A 131 -6.21 4.00 -15.02
N ILE A 132 -6.17 3.17 -13.98
CA ILE A 132 -6.21 1.71 -14.10
C ILE A 132 -7.19 1.12 -13.11
N HIS A 133 -7.55 -0.14 -13.33
CA HIS A 133 -8.04 -1.00 -12.28
C HIS A 133 -7.17 -2.26 -12.19
N VAL A 134 -7.01 -2.74 -10.98
CA VAL A 134 -6.10 -3.81 -10.60
C VAL A 134 -6.91 -4.90 -9.94
N ARG A 135 -6.83 -6.12 -10.49
CA ARG A 135 -7.53 -7.29 -9.96
C ARG A 135 -6.53 -8.42 -9.68
N PRO A 136 -6.29 -8.75 -8.42
CA PRO A 136 -5.50 -9.92 -8.06
C PRO A 136 -6.17 -11.21 -8.57
N ILE A 137 -5.35 -12.19 -8.91
CA ILE A 137 -5.73 -13.51 -9.40
C ILE A 137 -5.06 -14.53 -8.50
N ALA A 138 -5.86 -15.37 -7.83
CA ALA A 138 -5.35 -16.48 -7.07
C ALA A 138 -4.73 -17.53 -8.00
N ILE A 139 -3.60 -18.10 -7.61
CA ILE A 139 -3.01 -19.26 -8.27
C ILE A 139 -3.30 -20.47 -7.38
N GLY A 140 -4.21 -21.34 -7.81
CA GLY A 140 -4.76 -22.40 -6.97
C GLY A 140 -5.63 -21.85 -5.85
N ASP A 141 -5.64 -22.53 -4.69
CA ASP A 141 -6.39 -22.13 -3.48
C ASP A 141 -5.56 -21.28 -2.50
N GLY A 142 -4.45 -20.72 -2.99
CA GLY A 142 -3.51 -19.94 -2.18
C GLY A 142 -3.92 -18.49 -1.97
N PRO A 143 -3.31 -17.80 -0.99
CA PRO A 143 -3.58 -16.40 -0.71
C PRO A 143 -3.06 -15.48 -1.82
N GLN A 144 -3.72 -14.34 -1.96
CA GLN A 144 -3.33 -13.26 -2.85
C GLN A 144 -2.59 -12.20 -2.05
N ASP A 145 -1.46 -11.73 -2.57
CA ASP A 145 -0.67 -10.70 -1.94
C ASP A 145 -0.24 -9.70 -3.01
N VAL A 146 -0.81 -8.50 -2.91
CA VAL A 146 -0.70 -7.44 -3.91
C VAL A 146 -0.28 -6.14 -3.25
N LEU A 147 0.61 -5.41 -3.91
CA LEU A 147 1.01 -4.08 -3.52
C LEU A 147 0.74 -3.12 -4.69
N VAL A 148 0.02 -2.04 -4.42
CA VAL A 148 -0.32 -0.99 -5.39
C VAL A 148 -0.05 0.36 -4.74
N GLY A 149 0.66 1.24 -5.43
CA GLY A 149 0.90 2.57 -4.90
C GLY A 149 1.26 3.61 -5.93
N PHE A 150 1.37 4.83 -5.44
CA PHE A 150 1.89 5.97 -6.17
C PHE A 150 3.30 6.28 -5.67
N GLU A 151 4.28 6.19 -6.57
CA GLU A 151 5.67 6.61 -6.36
C GLU A 151 5.82 8.09 -6.72
N ALA A 152 6.64 8.84 -5.99
CA ALA A 152 6.98 10.21 -6.35
C ALA A 152 7.91 10.20 -7.59
N PRO A 153 7.64 10.96 -8.67
CA PRO A 153 6.76 12.14 -8.76
C PRO A 153 5.37 11.94 -9.42
N GLY A 154 4.78 10.75 -9.36
CA GLY A 154 3.45 10.46 -9.92
C GLY A 154 3.36 9.15 -10.73
N GLY A 155 4.43 8.35 -10.74
CA GLY A 155 4.38 7.00 -11.30
C GLY A 155 3.52 6.10 -10.42
N MET A 156 2.81 5.14 -11.02
CA MET A 156 2.20 4.07 -10.23
C MET A 156 3.13 2.87 -10.21
N CYS A 157 3.24 2.22 -9.07
CA CYS A 157 3.95 0.95 -8.96
C CYS A 157 2.97 -0.14 -8.53
N ILE A 158 3.14 -1.34 -9.11
CA ILE A 158 2.28 -2.49 -8.87
C ILE A 158 3.16 -3.73 -8.74
N ARG A 159 2.91 -4.55 -7.72
CA ARG A 159 3.68 -5.77 -7.48
C ARG A 159 2.78 -6.93 -7.03
N ALA A 160 2.99 -8.09 -7.64
CA ALA A 160 2.35 -9.34 -7.25
C ALA A 160 3.30 -10.14 -6.36
N ASN A 161 3.12 -10.14 -5.03
CA ASN A 161 3.97 -10.96 -4.15
C ASN A 161 3.53 -12.42 -4.15
N ARG A 162 2.21 -12.66 -4.14
CA ARG A 162 1.59 -14.00 -4.24
C ARG A 162 0.39 -13.95 -5.17
N GLY A 163 0.24 -14.96 -6.02
CA GLY A 163 -0.73 -14.95 -7.10
C GLY A 163 -0.26 -14.13 -8.30
N ALA A 164 -1.17 -13.81 -9.22
CA ALA A 164 -0.93 -12.91 -10.34
C ALA A 164 -1.82 -11.67 -10.20
N ILE A 165 -1.58 -10.64 -11.01
CA ILE A 165 -2.39 -9.43 -11.02
C ILE A 165 -2.77 -9.09 -12.46
N ARG A 166 -4.06 -8.88 -12.72
CA ARG A 166 -4.53 -8.27 -13.96
C ARG A 166 -4.63 -6.76 -13.76
N VAL A 167 -3.88 -6.01 -14.56
CA VAL A 167 -3.94 -4.55 -14.61
C VAL A 167 -4.59 -4.16 -15.93
N GLU A 168 -5.61 -3.32 -15.88
CA GLU A 168 -6.32 -2.86 -17.07
C GLU A 168 -6.49 -1.33 -17.03
N GLN A 169 -6.09 -0.67 -18.11
CA GLN A 169 -6.24 0.77 -18.29
C GLN A 169 -7.69 1.12 -18.57
N GLN A 170 -8.25 2.05 -17.81
CA GLN A 170 -9.67 2.41 -17.89
C GLN A 170 -10.04 3.09 -19.21
N LEU A 171 -9.12 3.89 -19.77
CA LEU A 171 -9.40 4.70 -20.97
C LEU A 171 -9.13 3.93 -22.27
N THR A 172 -8.16 3.01 -22.27
CA THR A 172 -7.73 2.28 -23.48
C THR A 172 -8.26 0.86 -23.54
N GLY A 173 -8.69 0.28 -22.41
CA GLY A 173 -9.04 -1.14 -22.28
C GLY A 173 -7.83 -2.08 -22.40
N GLN A 174 -6.61 -1.56 -22.50
CA GLN A 174 -5.41 -2.39 -22.56
C GLN A 174 -5.20 -3.09 -21.21
N SER A 175 -5.03 -4.41 -21.24
CA SER A 175 -4.79 -5.19 -20.03
C SER A 175 -3.48 -5.97 -20.10
N VAL A 176 -2.74 -6.00 -19.00
CA VAL A 176 -1.53 -6.80 -18.80
C VAL A 176 -1.74 -7.71 -17.58
N ILE A 177 -1.14 -8.90 -17.63
CA ILE A 177 -1.07 -9.80 -16.47
C ILE A 177 0.35 -9.76 -15.93
N ILE A 178 0.47 -9.41 -14.65
CA ILE A 178 1.71 -9.41 -13.88
C ILE A 178 1.78 -10.78 -13.17
N PRO A 179 2.79 -11.62 -13.47
CA PRO A 179 2.95 -12.91 -12.82
C PRO A 179 3.41 -12.72 -11.37
N GLN A 180 3.33 -13.79 -10.59
CA GLN A 180 3.87 -13.81 -9.24
C GLN A 180 5.34 -13.36 -9.23
N THR A 181 5.70 -12.58 -8.21
CA THR A 181 6.99 -11.89 -8.03
C THR A 181 7.32 -10.79 -9.06
N GLY A 182 6.44 -10.56 -10.05
CA GLY A 182 6.59 -9.49 -11.01
C GLY A 182 6.20 -8.13 -10.44
N ASP A 183 6.87 -7.10 -10.94
CA ASP A 183 6.56 -5.70 -10.69
C ASP A 183 6.43 -4.92 -12.01
N VAL A 184 5.57 -3.91 -12.00
CA VAL A 184 5.36 -2.99 -13.13
C VAL A 184 5.36 -1.57 -12.58
N LEU A 185 6.11 -0.71 -13.25
CA LEU A 185 6.06 0.73 -13.07
C LEU A 185 5.26 1.32 -14.23
N LEU A 186 4.33 2.21 -13.92
CA LEU A 186 3.52 2.93 -14.89
C LEU A 186 3.85 4.41 -14.80
N PRO A 187 4.90 4.88 -15.48
CA PRO A 187 5.09 6.30 -15.70
C PRO A 187 3.97 6.81 -16.63
N ASP A 188 3.37 7.94 -16.27
CA ASP A 188 2.35 8.61 -17.09
C ASP A 188 1.21 7.69 -17.55
N SER A 189 0.73 6.80 -16.68
CA SER A 189 -0.27 5.75 -16.97
C SER A 189 0.16 4.64 -17.93
N GLN A 190 1.28 4.75 -18.62
CA GLN A 190 1.65 3.77 -19.64
C GLN A 190 2.23 2.52 -18.98
N ILE A 191 1.83 1.34 -19.46
CA ILE A 191 2.37 0.08 -18.96
C ILE A 191 3.77 -0.07 -19.56
N GLU A 192 4.78 0.42 -18.84
CA GLU A 192 6.17 0.18 -19.17
C GLU A 192 6.57 -1.23 -18.68
N GLY A 193 7.46 -1.89 -19.40
CA GLY A 193 7.63 -3.35 -19.38
C GLY A 193 7.72 -4.00 -17.99
N LEU A 194 7.26 -5.26 -17.93
CA LEU A 194 7.38 -6.12 -16.75
C LEU A 194 8.84 -6.24 -16.34
N ARG A 195 9.14 -5.83 -15.10
CA ARG A 195 10.43 -6.05 -14.48
C ARG A 195 10.30 -7.19 -13.49
N THR A 196 11.46 -7.75 -13.15
CA THR A 196 11.58 -8.77 -12.11
C THR A 196 12.51 -8.17 -11.07
N GLY A 197 12.00 -7.25 -10.26
CA GLY A 197 12.76 -6.51 -9.26
C GLY A 197 11.94 -6.14 -8.03
N ALA A 198 12.58 -6.02 -6.87
CA ALA A 198 11.89 -5.79 -5.60
C ALA A 198 11.83 -4.29 -5.20
N GLY A 199 12.06 -3.36 -6.11
CA GLY A 199 12.60 -2.04 -5.73
C GLY A 199 11.62 -0.88 -5.59
N HIS A 200 10.55 -0.83 -6.38
CA HIS A 200 9.82 0.45 -6.55
C HIS A 200 8.64 0.64 -5.60
N CYS A 201 8.12 -0.46 -5.06
CA CYS A 201 6.85 -0.47 -4.35
C CYS A 201 7.07 -1.13 -2.98
N VAL A 202 7.10 -0.31 -1.93
CA VAL A 202 7.35 -0.75 -0.55
C VAL A 202 6.26 -0.19 0.37
N CYS A 203 5.59 -1.07 1.08
CA CYS A 203 4.70 -0.73 2.17
C CYS A 203 4.83 -1.79 3.25
N GLU A 204 5.90 -1.67 4.04
CA GLU A 204 6.15 -2.58 5.15
C GLU A 204 5.46 -2.03 6.39
N LEU A 205 4.45 -2.76 6.88
CA LEU A 205 3.85 -2.45 8.16
C LEU A 205 4.91 -2.67 9.22
N GLN A 206 5.41 -1.60 9.83
CA GLN A 206 6.17 -1.71 11.08
C GLN A 206 5.20 -2.19 12.15
N THR A 207 4.96 -3.49 12.15
CA THR A 207 4.24 -4.16 13.22
C THR A 207 5.14 -3.95 14.42
N ALA A 208 4.82 -2.96 15.24
CA ALA A 208 5.46 -2.77 16.53
C ALA A 208 5.20 -4.08 17.27
N LYS A 209 6.18 -4.99 17.20
CA LYS A 209 6.23 -6.19 18.01
C LYS A 209 6.10 -5.68 19.42
N ALA A 210 4.92 -5.83 20.01
CA ALA A 210 4.62 -5.32 21.34
C ALA A 210 5.78 -5.74 22.23
N ALA A 211 6.58 -4.77 22.66
CA ALA A 211 7.63 -5.04 23.61
C ALA A 211 6.91 -5.63 24.83
N PRO A 212 7.34 -6.79 25.35
CA PRO A 212 6.75 -7.34 26.57
C PRO A 212 6.77 -6.23 27.61
N ALA A 213 5.63 -5.99 28.26
CA ALA A 213 5.43 -4.89 29.19
C ALA A 213 6.62 -4.81 30.16
N THR A 214 7.53 -3.87 29.94
CA THR A 214 8.55 -3.55 30.92
C THR A 214 7.80 -3.03 32.13
N GLU A 215 7.94 -3.76 33.24
CA GLU A 215 7.47 -3.35 34.55
C GLU A 215 7.89 -1.90 34.76
N PHE A 216 6.91 -1.01 34.95
CA PHE A 216 7.18 0.36 35.34
C PHE A 216 7.84 0.32 36.72
N GLU A 217 9.17 0.45 36.76
CA GLU A 217 9.86 0.85 37.98
C GLU A 217 9.45 2.29 38.29
N ILE A 218 8.59 2.43 39.30
CA ILE A 218 8.17 3.70 39.86
C ILE A 218 9.42 4.37 40.47
N SER A 219 9.98 5.34 39.77
CA SER A 219 11.07 6.18 40.28
C SER A 219 10.63 6.85 41.59
N ARG A 220 11.19 6.40 42.72
CA ARG A 220 11.10 7.12 43.99
C ARG A 220 11.85 8.45 43.85
N PRO A 221 11.26 9.59 44.26
CA PRO A 221 11.95 10.87 44.23
C PRO A 221 13.15 10.83 45.19
N ALA A 222 14.30 11.32 44.71
CA ALA A 222 15.53 11.40 45.47
C ALA A 222 15.37 12.31 46.70
N THR A 223 15.72 11.78 47.86
CA THR A 223 15.79 12.51 49.13
C THR A 223 16.93 13.52 49.11
N ALA A 224 16.70 14.71 49.69
CA ALA A 224 17.57 15.89 49.65
C ALA A 224 19.00 15.71 50.22
N GLU A 225 19.31 14.57 50.83
CA GLU A 225 20.62 14.27 51.40
C GLU A 225 21.67 13.85 50.36
N GLU A 226 21.28 13.34 49.18
CA GLU A 226 22.23 12.93 48.13
C GLU A 226 22.76 14.10 47.28
N MET A 227 22.05 15.23 47.22
CA MET A 227 22.51 16.40 46.46
C MET A 227 23.68 17.16 47.11
N ARG A 228 23.99 16.91 48.39
CA ARG A 228 25.09 17.61 49.08
C ARG A 228 26.46 16.95 48.93
N LYS A 229 26.53 15.69 48.45
CA LYS A 229 27.80 14.95 48.39
C LYS A 229 28.57 15.13 47.07
N ASN A 230 27.92 15.59 46.01
CA ASN A 230 28.55 15.74 44.68
C ASN A 230 29.11 17.15 44.40
N ALA A 231 29.08 18.06 45.38
CA ALA A 231 29.50 19.45 45.20
C ALA A 231 30.97 19.74 45.58
N LEU A 232 31.76 18.73 45.99
CA LEU A 232 33.10 18.97 46.55
C LEU A 232 34.28 18.46 45.71
N ASP A 233 34.06 17.73 44.61
CA ASP A 233 35.15 17.19 43.78
C ASP A 233 35.21 17.81 42.37
N ALA A 234 35.22 19.15 42.30
CA ALA A 234 35.55 19.87 41.06
C ALA A 234 36.74 20.81 41.32
N LYS A 235 37.96 20.26 41.26
CA LYS A 235 39.21 21.03 41.30
C LYS A 235 39.63 21.41 39.88
N ALA A 236 39.99 22.68 39.73
CA ALA A 236 40.25 23.40 38.49
C ALA A 236 41.65 23.13 37.87
N ASP A 237 41.72 23.25 36.53
CA ASP A 237 42.94 23.55 35.77
C ASP A 237 42.63 24.54 34.62
N PRO A 238 43.63 25.31 34.10
CA PRO A 238 43.45 26.57 33.36
C PRO A 238 43.39 26.45 31.82
N PRO A 239 43.12 27.56 31.08
CA PRO A 239 42.47 27.52 29.76
C PRO A 239 43.38 27.79 28.55
N ALA A 240 43.08 27.12 27.42
CA ALA A 240 43.37 27.56 26.04
C ALA A 240 42.64 26.65 25.02
N PRO A 241 42.45 27.05 23.75
CA PRO A 241 41.77 28.23 23.23
C PRO A 241 40.42 27.85 22.58
N ALA A 242 39.54 28.85 22.45
CA ALA A 242 38.15 28.74 22.04
C ALA A 242 37.90 28.06 20.69
N GLU A 243 37.44 26.81 20.72
CA GLU A 243 36.58 26.27 19.67
C GLU A 243 35.18 26.86 19.84
N LYS A 244 34.66 27.47 18.77
CA LYS A 244 33.30 28.00 18.72
C LYS A 244 32.33 26.87 19.08
N PRO A 245 31.50 27.01 20.12
CA PRO A 245 30.59 25.95 20.50
C PRO A 245 29.64 25.68 19.34
N ALA A 246 29.64 24.44 18.86
CA ALA A 246 28.61 23.93 17.97
C ALA A 246 27.26 24.20 18.65
N VAL A 247 26.43 25.03 18.01
CA VAL A 247 25.10 25.39 18.48
C VAL A 247 24.31 24.10 18.62
N LYS A 248 24.10 23.66 19.85
CA LYS A 248 23.20 22.55 20.17
C LYS A 248 21.80 22.99 19.70
N GLU A 249 21.32 22.39 18.62
CA GLU A 249 19.97 22.65 18.10
C GLU A 249 18.96 22.00 19.05
N GLU A 250 18.67 22.70 20.14
CA GLU A 250 17.63 22.32 21.09
C GLU A 250 16.25 22.54 20.44
N PRO A 251 15.30 21.61 20.65
CA PRO A 251 13.97 21.73 20.07
C PRO A 251 13.28 23.01 20.57
N ILE A 252 12.79 23.83 19.63
CA ILE A 252 12.03 25.04 19.97
C ILE A 252 10.59 24.60 20.28
N TYR A 253 10.20 24.71 21.54
CA TYR A 253 8.83 24.48 21.97
C TYR A 253 8.03 25.78 21.85
N GLN A 254 6.94 25.74 21.11
CA GLN A 254 6.00 26.85 21.02
C GLN A 254 4.73 26.49 21.79
N VAL A 255 4.37 27.30 22.77
CA VAL A 255 3.17 27.12 23.58
C VAL A 255 2.06 27.98 22.99
N PHE A 256 0.96 27.34 22.58
CA PHE A 256 -0.25 28.02 22.13
C PHE A 256 -1.28 27.95 23.25
N MET A 257 -1.57 29.12 23.82
CA MET A 257 -2.58 29.27 24.87
C MET A 257 -3.84 29.90 24.27
N PRO A 258 -5.05 29.44 24.63
CA PRO A 258 -6.28 30.07 24.21
C PRO A 258 -6.34 31.54 24.60
N PRO A 259 -7.06 32.39 23.84
CA PRO A 259 -7.23 33.80 24.18
C PRO A 259 -7.92 33.92 25.55
N LEU A 260 -7.24 34.60 26.47
CA LEU A 260 -7.77 34.85 27.81
C LEU A 260 -8.84 35.94 27.71
N ILE A 261 -10.07 35.62 28.13
CA ILE A 261 -11.17 36.57 28.19
C ILE A 261 -11.21 37.12 29.61
N TYR A 262 -11.07 38.43 29.75
CA TYR A 262 -11.20 39.13 31.02
C TYR A 262 -12.56 39.82 31.09
N ASP A 263 -13.41 39.42 32.04
CA ASP A 263 -14.66 40.10 32.34
C ASP A 263 -14.51 40.90 33.64
N ALA A 264 -14.52 42.24 33.54
CA ALA A 264 -14.39 43.13 34.69
C ALA A 264 -15.58 43.08 35.67
N LYS A 265 -16.71 42.51 35.25
CA LYS A 265 -17.93 42.38 36.08
C LYS A 265 -18.00 41.03 36.78
N ALA A 266 -17.20 40.05 36.37
CA ALA A 266 -17.13 38.76 37.02
C ALA A 266 -16.28 38.85 38.30
N LYS A 267 -16.82 38.36 39.44
CA LYS A 267 -16.05 38.23 40.69
C LYS A 267 -14.93 37.20 40.58
N VAL A 268 -15.08 36.23 39.68
CA VAL A 268 -14.11 35.15 39.44
C VAL A 268 -14.01 34.96 37.93
N GLN A 269 -12.78 35.01 37.38
CA GLN A 269 -12.55 34.75 35.97
C GLN A 269 -12.71 33.25 35.68
N PRO A 270 -13.21 32.88 34.49
CA PRO A 270 -13.29 31.48 34.09
C PRO A 270 -11.89 30.86 34.05
N GLU A 271 -11.75 29.70 34.71
CA GLU A 271 -10.49 28.97 34.79
C GLU A 271 -10.14 28.35 33.44
N VAL A 272 -8.86 28.48 33.02
CA VAL A 272 -8.40 27.99 31.73
C VAL A 272 -8.16 26.49 31.84
N ASP A 273 -8.88 25.69 31.06
CA ASP A 273 -8.66 24.25 31.00
C ASP A 273 -7.26 23.95 30.43
N PRO A 274 -6.36 23.29 31.19
CA PRO A 274 -5.02 22.93 30.72
C PRO A 274 -5.02 22.07 29.46
N LYS A 275 -6.12 21.35 29.18
CA LYS A 275 -6.27 20.53 27.96
C LYS A 275 -6.33 21.37 26.67
N MET A 276 -6.61 22.67 26.80
CA MET A 276 -6.65 23.59 25.67
C MET A 276 -5.28 24.23 25.36
N ILE A 277 -4.25 23.96 26.17
CA ILE A 277 -2.89 24.45 25.93
C ILE A 277 -2.17 23.47 25.01
N ILE A 278 -1.79 23.93 23.82
CA ILE A 278 -1.12 23.08 22.81
C ILE A 278 0.38 23.38 22.81
N LEU A 279 1.20 22.36 23.07
CA LEU A 279 2.65 22.43 22.91
C LEU A 279 3.05 21.91 21.54
N VAL A 280 3.57 22.79 20.67
CA VAL A 280 4.07 22.42 19.35
C VAL A 280 5.59 22.37 19.38
N ARG A 281 6.16 21.18 19.16
CA ARG A 281 7.60 20.99 19.02
C ARG A 281 8.01 21.24 17.57
N ARG A 282 8.80 22.29 17.31
CA ARG A 282 9.36 22.57 15.97
C ARG A 282 10.79 22.05 15.90
N VAL A 283 11.03 21.11 15.00
CA VAL A 283 12.38 20.62 14.67
C VAL A 283 12.78 21.20 13.32
N ARG A 284 13.88 21.97 13.28
CA ARG A 284 14.47 22.43 12.03
C ARG A 284 15.41 21.34 11.53
N VAL A 285 15.08 20.71 10.42
CA VAL A 285 16.00 19.77 9.76
C VAL A 285 16.86 20.58 8.80
N ARG A 286 18.18 20.54 8.96
CA ARG A 286 19.07 21.17 7.97
C ARG A 286 18.91 20.45 6.63
N PRO A 287 18.75 21.17 5.50
CA PRO A 287 18.68 20.55 4.20
C PRO A 287 19.96 19.73 3.96
N THR A 288 19.78 18.48 3.52
CA THR A 288 20.88 17.58 3.18
C THR A 288 21.72 18.20 2.07
N LEU A 289 23.01 18.39 2.33
CA LEU A 289 23.98 18.81 1.31
C LEU A 289 24.01 17.74 0.20
N ILE A 290 23.46 18.07 -0.97
CA ILE A 290 23.52 17.21 -2.15
C ILE A 290 24.83 17.53 -2.87
N PHE A 291 25.81 16.63 -2.77
CA PHE A 291 27.05 16.74 -3.55
C PHE A 291 26.79 16.29 -4.99
N GLN A 292 26.70 17.25 -5.91
CA GLN A 292 26.66 16.96 -7.35
C GLN A 292 28.10 16.83 -7.86
N GLY A 293 28.64 15.62 -7.81
CA GLY A 293 29.90 15.27 -8.48
C GLY A 293 29.63 14.93 -9.94
N ARG A 294 30.19 15.71 -10.87
CA ARG A 294 30.21 15.36 -12.31
C ARG A 294 31.48 14.53 -12.54
N VAL A 295 31.33 13.26 -12.94
CA VAL A 295 32.46 12.42 -13.32
C VAL A 295 32.78 12.71 -14.78
N GLU A 296 33.84 13.48 -15.02
CA GLU A 296 34.43 13.61 -16.35
C GLU A 296 35.21 12.31 -16.65
N GLY A 297 34.66 11.48 -17.54
CA GLY A 297 35.35 10.32 -18.06
C GLY A 297 36.48 10.76 -18.98
N GLU A 298 37.72 10.51 -18.58
CA GLU A 298 38.89 10.67 -19.43
C GLU A 298 38.78 9.72 -20.62
N MET A 299 38.56 10.28 -21.81
CA MET A 299 38.52 9.53 -23.06
C MET A 299 39.93 9.02 -23.36
N ILE A 300 40.15 7.73 -23.10
CA ILE A 300 41.34 7.02 -23.60
C ILE A 300 41.26 7.07 -25.12
N ALA A 301 42.16 7.84 -25.72
CA ALA A 301 42.36 7.90 -27.16
C ALA A 301 42.62 6.48 -27.69
N ALA A 302 41.75 6.02 -28.59
CA ALA A 302 41.93 4.77 -29.31
C ALA A 302 43.23 4.84 -30.11
N ALA A 303 44.28 4.18 -29.60
CA ALA A 303 45.52 3.98 -30.31
C ALA A 303 45.28 3.13 -31.56
N THR A 304 45.63 3.70 -32.70
CA THR A 304 45.68 3.06 -34.02
C THR A 304 46.57 1.80 -33.97
N PRO A 305 46.08 0.60 -34.30
CA PRO A 305 46.95 -0.56 -34.45
C PRO A 305 47.67 -0.47 -35.80
N ALA A 306 49.00 -0.40 -35.74
CA ALA A 306 49.88 -0.53 -36.89
C ALA A 306 49.89 -1.97 -37.44
N LEU A 307 49.97 -2.09 -38.77
CA LEU A 307 50.09 -3.34 -39.53
C LEU A 307 51.37 -4.12 -39.18
N PRO A 308 51.28 -5.47 -39.20
CA PRO A 308 52.38 -6.32 -39.63
C PRO A 308 52.09 -7.05 -40.96
N SER A 309 53.15 -7.19 -41.74
CA SER A 309 53.28 -7.66 -43.11
C SER A 309 53.35 -9.20 -43.27
N GLY A 310 52.41 -9.77 -44.06
CA GLY A 310 52.47 -10.99 -44.93
C GLY A 310 53.05 -12.35 -44.44
N PRO A 311 53.04 -13.42 -45.27
CA PRO A 311 52.15 -13.77 -46.39
C PRO A 311 51.60 -15.23 -46.35
N ALA A 312 50.76 -15.56 -47.34
CA ALA A 312 50.43 -16.89 -47.90
C ALA A 312 49.36 -17.78 -47.20
N GLY A 313 48.34 -18.15 -47.98
CA GLY A 313 47.42 -19.25 -47.66
C GLY A 313 46.04 -19.08 -48.28
N ALA A 314 45.81 -19.76 -49.40
CA ALA A 314 44.56 -19.79 -50.16
C ALA A 314 43.33 -20.20 -49.34
N ALA A 315 42.17 -19.61 -49.64
CA ALA A 315 40.99 -20.33 -50.16
C ALA A 315 39.72 -19.45 -50.20
N SER A 316 39.04 -19.59 -51.33
CA SER A 316 37.72 -19.10 -51.73
C SER A 316 36.64 -19.06 -50.64
N GLY A 317 35.86 -17.98 -50.61
CA GLY A 317 34.65 -17.86 -49.79
C GLY A 317 33.89 -16.55 -50.05
N SER A 318 33.07 -16.55 -51.11
CA SER A 318 32.14 -15.51 -51.55
C SER A 318 31.48 -14.65 -50.46
N LEU A 319 31.52 -13.33 -50.69
CA LEU A 319 30.58 -12.30 -50.22
C LEU A 319 29.13 -12.80 -50.03
N ARG A 320 28.53 -12.51 -48.87
CA ARG A 320 27.12 -12.05 -48.79
C ARG A 320 27.00 -10.93 -47.75
N LYS A 321 26.85 -9.72 -48.28
CA LYS A 321 26.39 -8.50 -47.60
C LYS A 321 25.01 -8.75 -47.00
N PRO A 322 24.76 -8.49 -45.70
CA PRO A 322 23.39 -8.41 -45.20
C PRO A 322 22.73 -7.17 -45.84
N ALA A 323 21.67 -7.41 -46.61
CA ALA A 323 20.84 -6.33 -47.13
C ALA A 323 20.18 -5.60 -45.95
N ALA A 324 20.17 -4.27 -46.04
CA ALA A 324 19.47 -3.39 -45.11
C ALA A 324 17.99 -3.79 -45.00
N PRO A 325 17.38 -3.71 -43.80
CA PRO A 325 15.94 -3.96 -43.67
C PRO A 325 15.19 -2.90 -44.48
N ALA A 326 14.39 -3.37 -45.44
CA ALA A 326 13.47 -2.53 -46.18
C ALA A 326 12.52 -1.85 -45.18
N ASN A 327 12.29 -0.55 -45.37
CA ASN A 327 11.34 0.24 -44.61
C ASN A 327 9.95 -0.41 -44.70
N ASP A 328 9.59 -1.18 -43.67
CA ASP A 328 8.26 -1.71 -43.45
C ASP A 328 7.31 -0.53 -43.23
N SER A 329 6.77 -0.03 -44.33
CA SER A 329 5.74 1.00 -44.34
C SER A 329 4.52 0.50 -43.56
N PHE A 330 4.00 1.35 -42.68
CA PHE A 330 2.82 1.09 -41.87
C PHE A 330 1.62 0.60 -42.70
N ILE A 331 1.55 0.99 -43.97
CA ILE A 331 0.52 0.57 -44.93
C ILE A 331 0.60 -0.94 -45.23
N ASP A 332 1.80 -1.53 -45.30
CA ASP A 332 1.96 -2.96 -45.56
C ASP A 332 1.55 -3.83 -44.36
N ARG A 333 1.69 -3.31 -43.13
CA ARG A 333 1.16 -3.98 -41.93
C ARG A 333 -0.36 -4.00 -41.91
N ILE A 334 -1.02 -2.90 -42.31
CA ILE A 334 -2.49 -2.85 -42.40
C ILE A 334 -2.99 -3.81 -43.48
N ARG A 335 -2.35 -3.84 -44.65
CA ARG A 335 -2.72 -4.78 -45.73
C ARG A 335 -2.61 -6.24 -45.31
N ASN A 336 -1.51 -6.60 -44.63
CA ASN A 336 -1.32 -7.97 -44.16
C ASN A 336 -2.31 -8.36 -43.06
N PHE A 337 -2.71 -7.43 -42.19
CA PHE A 337 -3.71 -7.69 -41.15
C PHE A 337 -5.11 -7.94 -41.74
N VAL A 338 -5.55 -7.10 -42.69
CA VAL A 338 -6.86 -7.26 -43.36
C VAL A 338 -6.90 -8.56 -44.17
N ARG A 339 -5.83 -8.89 -44.88
CA ARG A 339 -5.75 -10.14 -45.65
C ARG A 339 -5.84 -11.36 -44.73
N LYS A 340 -5.21 -11.30 -43.55
CA LYS A 340 -5.23 -12.39 -42.56
C LYS A 340 -6.60 -12.58 -41.88
N LEU A 341 -7.41 -11.53 -41.78
CA LEU A 341 -8.77 -11.60 -41.24
C LEU A 341 -9.74 -12.30 -42.21
N TRP A 342 -9.53 -12.19 -43.52
CA TRP A 342 -10.45 -12.73 -44.52
C TRP A 342 -10.08 -14.13 -45.01
N SER A 343 -8.83 -14.57 -44.83
CA SER A 343 -8.39 -15.93 -45.18
C SER A 343 -8.70 -17.00 -44.13
N ARG A 344 -9.38 -16.65 -43.02
CA ARG A 344 -9.71 -17.58 -41.92
C ARG A 344 -11.16 -18.09 -41.92
N GLY A 345 -11.90 -17.83 -43.01
CA GLY A 345 -13.31 -18.19 -43.16
C GLY A 345 -13.63 -18.92 -44.47
N ALA A 346 -12.77 -19.83 -44.91
CA ALA A 346 -13.03 -20.80 -45.96
C ALA A 346 -12.47 -22.17 -45.55
#